data_AF-A0A1F2UZQ9-F1
#
_entry.id   AF-A0A1F2UZQ9-F1
#
_cell.length_a   1.000
_cell.length_b   1.000
_cell.length_c   1.000
_cell.angle_alpha   90.00
_cell.angle_beta   90.00
_cell.angle_gamma   90.00
#
_symmetry.space_group_name_H-M   'P 1'
#
loop_
_entity.id
_entity.type
_entity.pdbx_description
1 polymer ?
#
loop_
_entity_poly.entity_id
_entity_poly.type
_entity_poly.pdbx_seq_one_letter_code
_entity_poly.pdbx_strand_id
1 'polypeptide(L)'
;MASPVYAQEAAGAANGVAAQWSIITAGFALAIAALGAALGQGRAVASAAEAIARNPGAAGEIRGALILGLVLIESLVIYVLLISLILFFLNPFVG
;
A
#
# COMPACT_ATOMS: atom_id res chain seq x y z
N MET A 1 -15.07 45.53 -6.90
CA MET A 1 -15.69 44.19 -7.00
C MET A 1 -14.60 43.24 -7.47
N ALA A 2 -14.28 42.19 -6.71
CA ALA A 2 -13.25 41.22 -7.09
C ALA A 2 -13.69 40.54 -8.39
N SER A 3 -12.88 40.64 -9.44
CA SER A 3 -13.19 40.03 -10.73
C SER A 3 -13.06 38.51 -10.65
N PRO A 4 -13.81 37.74 -11.47
CA PRO A 4 -13.76 36.28 -11.49
C PRO A 4 -12.36 35.71 -11.82
N VAL A 5 -11.49 36.49 -12.44
CA VAL A 5 -10.10 36.12 -12.75
C VAL A 5 -9.28 35.84 -11.48
N TYR A 6 -9.44 36.64 -10.42
CA TYR A 6 -8.69 36.43 -9.17
C TYR A 6 -9.16 35.20 -8.39
N ALA A 7 -10.42 34.78 -8.55
CA ALA A 7 -10.94 33.55 -7.95
C ALA A 7 -10.43 32.29 -8.67
N GLN A 8 -10.24 32.37 -9.99
CA GLN A 8 -9.70 31.28 -10.81
C GLN A 8 -8.23 30.98 -10.49
N GLU A 9 -7.42 32.01 -10.24
CA GLU A 9 -6.00 31.89 -9.92
C GLU A 9 -5.76 31.23 -8.55
N ALA A 10 -6.58 31.56 -7.55
CA ALA A 10 -6.55 30.92 -6.23
C ALA A 10 -6.97 29.43 -6.28
N ALA A 11 -7.97 29.09 -7.11
CA ALA A 11 -8.39 27.70 -7.30
C ALA A 11 -7.30 26.85 -7.98
N GLY A 12 -6.62 27.40 -9.01
CA GLY A 12 -5.49 26.72 -9.66
C GLY A 12 -4.31 26.46 -8.71
N ALA A 13 -4.00 27.42 -7.82
CA ALA A 13 -2.96 27.24 -6.81
C ALA A 13 -3.31 26.16 -5.77
N ALA A 14 -4.58 26.08 -5.34
CA ALA A 14 -5.05 25.07 -4.40
C ALA A 14 -4.96 23.64 -4.98
N ASN A 15 -5.30 23.46 -6.26
CA ASN A 15 -5.19 22.18 -6.97
C ASN A 15 -3.73 21.70 -7.07
N GLY A 16 -2.78 22.62 -7.28
CA GLY A 16 -1.35 22.31 -7.33
C GLY A 16 -0.81 21.79 -5.99
N VAL A 17 -1.24 22.39 -4.87
CA VAL A 17 -0.85 21.95 -3.52
C VAL A 17 -1.45 20.57 -3.20
N ALA A 18 -2.73 20.35 -3.52
CA ALA A 18 -3.38 19.06 -3.33
C ALA A 18 -2.69 17.92 -4.12
N ALA A 19 -2.25 18.21 -5.36
CA ALA A 19 -1.49 17.27 -6.18
C ALA A 19 -0.17 16.85 -5.51
N GLN A 20 0.61 17.81 -5.00
CA GLN A 20 1.89 17.53 -4.33
C GLN A 20 1.72 16.65 -3.09
N TRP A 21 0.75 16.98 -2.23
CA TRP A 21 0.48 16.18 -1.02
C TRP A 21 -0.05 14.78 -1.34
N SER A 22 -0.84 14.63 -2.39
CA SER A 22 -1.34 13.32 -2.84
C SER A 22 -0.20 12.38 -3.24
N ILE A 23 0.81 12.88 -3.96
CA ILE A 23 1.95 12.07 -4.40
C ILE A 23 2.78 11.62 -3.20
N ILE A 24 3.07 12.55 -2.27
CA ILE A 24 3.86 12.24 -1.06
C ILE A 24 3.12 11.21 -0.21
N THR A 25 1.84 11.43 0.08
CA THR A 25 1.05 10.51 0.90
C THR A 25 0.88 9.14 0.26
N ALA A 26 0.70 9.06 -1.06
CA ALA A 26 0.64 7.80 -1.79
C ALA A 26 1.93 6.96 -1.66
N GLY A 27 3.10 7.60 -1.81
CA GLY A 27 4.39 6.92 -1.65
C GLY A 27 4.64 6.44 -0.22
N PHE A 28 4.35 7.29 0.77
CA PHE A 28 4.52 6.93 2.19
C PHE A 28 3.57 5.83 2.64
N ALA A 29 2.30 5.88 2.23
CA ALA A 29 1.34 4.83 2.55
C ALA A 29 1.81 3.46 2.05
N LEU A 30 2.28 3.39 0.80
CA LEU A 30 2.80 2.15 0.22
C LEU A 30 4.07 1.67 0.94
N ALA A 31 4.99 2.57 1.28
CA ALA A 31 6.20 2.21 2.02
C ALA A 31 5.89 1.61 3.40
N ILE A 32 4.93 2.18 4.12
CA ILE A 32 4.49 1.67 5.43
C ILE A 32 3.83 0.29 5.29
N ALA A 33 2.95 0.13 4.29
CA ALA A 33 2.30 -1.15 4.01
C ALA A 33 3.32 -2.24 3.67
N ALA A 34 4.27 -1.94 2.79
CA ALA A 34 5.36 -2.84 2.41
C ALA A 34 6.24 -3.21 3.60
N LEU A 35 6.58 -2.26 4.47
CA LEU A 35 7.36 -2.53 5.69
C LEU A 35 6.62 -3.46 6.64
N GLY A 36 5.33 -3.20 6.90
CA GLY A 36 4.49 -4.03 7.75
C GLY A 36 4.36 -5.47 7.21
N ALA A 37 4.14 -5.60 5.90
CA ALA A 37 4.08 -6.89 5.23
C ALA A 37 5.41 -7.64 5.30
N ALA A 38 6.54 -6.99 5.00
CA ALA A 38 7.86 -7.63 5.07
C ALA A 38 8.16 -8.20 6.47
N LEU A 39 7.83 -7.45 7.53
CA LEU A 39 7.98 -7.91 8.91
C LEU A 39 7.06 -9.09 9.25
N GLY A 40 5.80 -9.04 8.83
CA GLY A 40 4.83 -10.12 9.06
C GLY A 40 5.18 -11.40 8.29
N GLN A 41 5.45 -11.27 7.00
CA GLN A 41 5.79 -12.36 6.10
C GLN A 41 7.12 -13.01 6.49
N GLY A 42 8.14 -12.21 6.83
CA GLY A 42 9.44 -12.74 7.27
C GLY A 42 9.32 -13.63 8.51
N ARG A 43 8.52 -13.21 9.50
CA ARG A 43 8.24 -14.01 10.71
C ARG A 43 7.44 -15.27 10.41
N ALA A 44 6.43 -15.18 9.54
CA ALA A 44 5.63 -16.33 9.13
C ALA A 44 6.47 -17.38 8.40
N VAL A 45 7.34 -16.94 7.48
CA VAL A 45 8.25 -17.83 6.72
C VAL A 45 9.26 -18.49 7.64
N ALA A 46 9.88 -17.75 8.57
CA ALA A 46 10.81 -18.31 9.55
C ALA A 46 10.13 -19.38 10.42
N SER A 47 8.94 -19.08 10.96
CA SER A 47 8.17 -20.02 11.78
C SER A 47 7.77 -21.28 11.00
N ALA A 48 7.35 -21.13 9.74
CA ALA A 48 7.02 -22.25 8.87
C ALA A 48 8.25 -23.13 8.57
N ALA A 49 9.42 -22.53 8.33
CA ALA A 49 10.66 -23.26 8.10
C ALA A 49 11.06 -24.10 9.33
N GLU A 50 10.99 -23.51 10.53
CA GLU A 50 11.24 -24.25 11.78
C GLU A 50 10.23 -25.38 12.02
N ALA A 51 8.96 -25.15 11.72
CA ALA A 51 7.92 -26.17 11.85
C ALA A 51 8.15 -27.34 10.89
N ILE A 52 8.53 -27.06 9.64
CA ILE A 52 8.87 -28.09 8.64
C ILE A 52 10.11 -28.87 9.07
N ALA A 53 11.13 -28.20 9.61
CA ALA A 53 12.34 -28.87 10.09
C ALA A 53 12.05 -29.84 11.26
N ARG A 54 11.13 -29.46 12.16
CA ARG A 54 10.71 -30.30 13.30
C ARG A 54 9.76 -31.43 12.92
N ASN A 55 8.94 -31.25 11.89
CA ASN A 55 8.03 -32.28 11.38
C ASN A 55 7.96 -32.28 9.85
N PRO A 56 8.90 -32.97 9.18
CA PRO A 56 8.93 -33.02 7.71
C PRO A 56 7.70 -33.67 7.09
N GLY A 57 7.03 -34.57 7.81
CA GLY A 57 5.82 -35.26 7.32
C GLY A 57 4.62 -34.32 7.14
N ALA A 58 4.56 -33.22 7.88
CA ALA A 58 3.49 -32.21 7.79
C ALA A 58 3.83 -31.05 6.84
N ALA A 59 4.92 -31.12 6.07
CA ALA A 59 5.42 -29.99 5.30
C ALA A 59 4.42 -29.43 4.27
N GLY A 60 3.59 -30.30 3.69
CA GLY A 60 2.54 -29.89 2.74
C GLY A 60 1.48 -29.00 3.40
N GLU A 61 0.95 -29.43 4.55
CA GLU A 61 -0.06 -28.69 5.31
C GLU A 61 0.48 -27.36 5.83
N ILE A 62 1.71 -27.35 6.34
CA ILE A 62 2.38 -26.12 6.81
C ILE A 62 2.54 -25.12 5.67
N ARG A 63 2.98 -25.56 4.49
CA ARG A 63 3.08 -24.69 3.30
C ARG A 63 1.72 -24.16 2.86
N GLY A 64 0.67 -24.98 2.93
CA GLY A 64 -0.70 -24.55 2.63
C GLY A 64 -1.15 -23.42 3.55
N ALA A 65 -0.98 -23.58 4.86
CA ALA A 65 -1.31 -22.56 5.85
C ALA A 65 -0.45 -21.29 5.67
N LEU A 66 0.85 -21.45 5.40
CA LEU A 66 1.76 -20.34 5.11
C LEU A 66 1.28 -19.53 3.91
N ILE A 67 1.01 -20.18 2.77
CA ILE A 67 0.59 -19.48 1.54
C ILE A 67 -0.72 -18.74 1.77
N LEU A 68 -1.70 -19.36 2.44
CA LEU A 68 -2.96 -18.69 2.77
C LEU A 68 -2.71 -17.43 3.61
N GLY A 69 -1.88 -17.52 4.64
CA GLY A 69 -1.50 -16.37 5.47
C GLY A 69 -0.77 -15.28 4.69
N LEU A 70 0.20 -15.65 3.85
CA LEU A 70 0.96 -14.70 3.02
C LEU A 70 0.06 -13.97 2.02
N VAL A 71 -0.87 -14.67 1.37
CA VAL A 71 -1.83 -14.07 0.42
C VAL A 71 -2.75 -13.07 1.13
N LEU A 72 -3.21 -13.38 2.35
CA LEU A 72 -4.02 -12.44 3.13
C LEU A 72 -3.23 -11.18 3.49
N ILE A 73 -1.97 -11.31 3.91
CA ILE A 73 -1.10 -10.15 4.18
C ILE A 73 -0.87 -9.34 2.90
N GLU A 74 -0.58 -10.00 1.79
CA GLU A 74 -0.32 -9.35 0.51
C GLU A 74 -1.54 -8.60 -0.03
N SER A 75 -2.75 -9.11 0.22
CA SER A 75 -3.99 -8.43 -0.21
C SER A 75 -4.13 -7.02 0.37
N LEU A 76 -3.65 -6.80 1.60
CA LEU A 76 -3.62 -5.48 2.23
C LEU A 76 -2.62 -4.55 1.54
N VAL A 77 -1.45 -5.07 1.15
CA VAL A 77 -0.45 -4.30 0.40
C VAL A 77 -0.98 -3.91 -0.96
N ILE A 78 -1.67 -4.84 -1.66
CA ILE A 78 -2.28 -4.58 -2.96
C ILE A 78 -3.38 -3.52 -2.86
N TYR A 79 -4.16 -3.48 -1.78
CA TYR A 79 -5.15 -2.40 -1.57
C TYR A 79 -4.49 -1.03 -1.43
N VAL A 80 -3.39 -0.94 -0.68
CA VAL A 80 -2.65 0.32 -0.56
C VAL A 80 -1.99 0.70 -1.89
N LEU A 81 -1.40 -0.26 -2.60
CA LEU A 81 -0.86 -0.06 -3.94
C LEU A 81 -1.93 0.48 -4.90
N LEU A 82 -3.12 -0.10 -4.91
CA LEU A 82 -4.22 0.35 -5.74
C LEU A 82 -4.58 1.82 -5.46
N ILE A 83 -4.69 2.20 -4.19
CA ILE A 83 -4.95 3.60 -3.80
C ILE A 83 -3.81 4.50 -4.24
N SER A 84 -2.55 4.10 -4.05
CA SER A 84 -1.39 4.87 -4.49
C SER A 84 -1.36 5.06 -6.00
N LEU A 85 -1.72 4.04 -6.79
CA LEU A 85 -1.84 4.14 -8.25
C LEU A 85 -2.97 5.11 -8.66
N ILE A 86 -4.10 5.09 -7.96
CA ILE A 86 -5.19 6.05 -8.19
C ILE A 86 -4.70 7.48 -7.92
N LEU A 87 -3.99 7.71 -6.81
CA LEU A 87 -3.47 9.05 -6.48
C LEU A 87 -2.38 9.53 -7.44
N PHE A 88 -1.60 8.62 -8.05
CA PHE A 88 -0.58 8.96 -9.04
C PHE A 88 -1.15 9.23 -10.44
N PHE A 89 -2.09 8.41 -10.91
CA PHE A 89 -2.52 8.42 -12.31
C PHE A 89 -3.95 8.94 -12.52
N LEU A 90 -4.79 8.90 -11.50
CA LEU A 90 -6.22 9.21 -11.56
C LEU A 90 -6.62 10.17 -10.43
N ASN A 91 -5.74 11.12 -10.11
CA ASN A 91 -5.89 11.95 -8.92
C ASN A 91 -7.20 12.75 -8.94
N PRO A 92 -8.16 12.48 -8.05
CA PRO A 92 -9.47 13.15 -8.07
C PRO A 92 -9.42 14.60 -7.57
N PHE A 93 -8.29 15.04 -7.01
CA PHE A 93 -8.09 16.39 -6.48
C PHE A 93 -7.49 17.35 -7.52
N VAL A 94 -7.15 16.85 -8.71
CA VAL A 94 -6.52 17.61 -9.79
C VAL A 94 -7.36 17.42 -11.05
N GLY A 95 -8.54 18.05 -11.05
CA GLY A 95 -9.45 18.17 -12.19
C GLY A 95 -9.61 19.63 -12.61
#